data_AF-A0A7J8ICB8-F1
#
_entry.id   AF-A0A7J8ICB8-F1
#
_cell.length_a   1.000
_cell.length_b   1.000
_cell.length_c   1.000
_cell.angle_alpha   90.00
_cell.angle_beta   90.00
_cell.angle_gamma   90.00
#
_symmetry.space_group_name_H-M   'P 1'
#
loop_
_entity.id
_entity.type
_entity.pdbx_description
1 polymer ?
#
loop_
_entity_poly.entity_id
_entity_poly.type
_entity_poly.pdbx_seq_one_letter_code
_entity_poly.pdbx_strand_id
1 'polypeptide(L)'
;MAAFPQVTIFFLVSSIGILTAFAAMKPHDFSRWPPPPCKLYYPTDPLYQLDEPECPNVTAYVCALDGHTYQNECFFCVARW
;
A
#
# COMPACT_ATOMS: atom_id res chain seq x y z
N MET A 1 41.63 18.18 -25.39
CA MET A 1 40.21 17.82 -25.59
C MET A 1 39.38 19.01 -25.16
N ALA A 2 38.84 19.80 -26.09
CA ALA A 2 38.04 21.00 -25.78
C ALA A 2 36.56 20.68 -26.05
N ALA A 3 35.73 20.78 -25.01
CA ALA A 3 34.29 20.55 -25.12
C ALA A 3 33.62 21.76 -25.78
N PHE A 4 32.78 21.51 -26.79
CA PHE A 4 32.10 22.54 -27.58
C PHE A 4 30.87 23.07 -26.81
N PRO A 5 30.74 24.39 -26.57
CA PRO A 5 29.82 24.96 -25.59
C PRO A 5 28.33 24.74 -25.88
N GLN A 6 27.96 24.48 -27.14
CA GLN A 6 26.57 24.23 -27.54
C GLN A 6 26.04 22.87 -27.09
N VAL A 7 26.91 21.85 -27.07
CA VAL A 7 26.56 20.49 -26.69
C VAL A 7 26.24 20.44 -25.19
N THR A 8 27.02 21.15 -24.38
CA THR A 8 26.77 21.30 -22.94
C THR A 8 25.45 22.00 -22.61
N ILE A 9 25.04 23.01 -23.39
CA ILE A 9 23.78 23.73 -23.13
C ILE A 9 22.56 22.85 -23.41
N PHE A 10 22.57 22.05 -24.49
CA PHE A 10 21.47 21.16 -24.83
C PHE A 10 21.22 20.09 -23.76
N PHE A 11 22.30 19.51 -23.22
CA PHE A 11 22.22 18.54 -22.12
C PHE A 11 21.64 19.14 -20.84
N LEU A 12 21.99 20.39 -20.51
CA LEU A 12 21.48 21.08 -19.33
C LEU A 12 19.97 21.38 -19.44
N VAL A 13 19.50 21.86 -20.61
CA VAL A 13 18.07 22.17 -20.82
C VAL A 13 17.19 20.92 -20.79
N SER A 14 17.64 19.81 -21.38
CA SER A 14 16.91 18.52 -21.37
C SER A 14 16.81 17.94 -19.96
N SER A 15 17.85 18.09 -19.14
CA SER A 15 17.87 17.62 -17.75
C SER A 15 16.88 18.35 -16.86
N ILE A 16 16.62 19.63 -17.12
CA ILE A 16 15.71 20.47 -16.33
C ILE A 16 14.23 20.15 -16.63
N GLY A 17 13.89 19.80 -17.88
CA GLY A 17 12.51 19.46 -18.26
C GLY A 17 11.99 18.14 -17.69
N ILE A 18 12.89 17.22 -17.36
CA ILE A 18 12.56 15.90 -16.81
C ILE A 18 12.20 15.99 -15.32
N LEU A 19 12.81 16.91 -14.57
CA LEU A 19 12.58 17.07 -13.12
C LEU A 19 11.21 17.66 -12.77
N THR A 20 10.59 18.45 -13.66
CA THR A 20 9.31 19.12 -13.39
C THR A 20 8.08 18.25 -13.67
N ALA A 21 8.21 17.18 -14.45
CA ALA A 21 7.10 16.31 -14.84
C ALA A 21 6.71 15.27 -13.77
N PHE A 22 7.63 14.85 -12.90
CA PHE A 22 7.39 13.78 -11.93
C PHE A 22 6.69 14.22 -10.64
N ALA A 23 6.54 15.53 -10.41
CA ALA A 23 5.93 16.07 -9.18
C ALA A 23 4.39 16.01 -9.16
N ALA A 24 3.74 15.45 -10.19
CA ALA A 24 2.29 15.55 -10.38
C ALA A 24 1.45 14.41 -9.76
N MET A 25 2.04 13.48 -9.00
CA MET A 25 1.28 12.43 -8.31
C MET A 25 0.83 12.89 -6.92
N LYS A 26 -0.44 13.29 -6.79
CA LYS A 26 -1.01 13.66 -5.49
C LYS A 26 -1.08 12.40 -4.59
N PRO A 27 -0.52 12.42 -3.37
CA PRO A 27 -0.54 11.25 -2.49
C PRO A 27 -1.97 10.94 -2.04
N HIS A 28 -2.26 9.66 -1.83
CA HIS A 28 -3.50 9.25 -1.21
C HIS A 28 -3.50 9.61 0.29
N ASP A 29 -4.60 10.16 0.79
CA ASP A 29 -4.74 10.50 2.21
C ASP A 29 -5.12 9.25 3.01
N PHE A 30 -4.10 8.54 3.51
CA PHE A 30 -4.29 7.29 4.27
C PHE A 30 -5.04 7.48 5.60
N SER A 31 -5.13 8.70 6.13
CA SER A 31 -5.82 8.98 7.39
C SER A 31 -7.34 8.78 7.32
N ARG A 32 -7.90 8.72 6.09
CA ARG A 32 -9.34 8.58 5.84
C ARG A 32 -9.79 7.15 5.58
N TRP A 33 -8.88 6.19 5.55
CA TRP A 33 -9.27 4.80 5.27
C TRP A 33 -10.06 4.23 6.45
N PRO A 34 -11.27 3.69 6.22
CA PRO A 34 -12.00 3.00 7.28
C PRO A 34 -11.23 1.74 7.70
N PRO A 35 -11.22 1.39 9.00
CA PRO A 35 -10.66 0.13 9.45
C PRO A 35 -11.50 -1.04 8.94
N PRO A 36 -10.90 -2.22 8.69
CA PRO A 36 -11.65 -3.40 8.27
C PRO A 36 -12.59 -3.87 9.38
N PRO A 37 -13.76 -4.46 9.03
CA PRO A 37 -14.77 -4.87 9.99
C PRO A 37 -14.41 -6.19 10.70
N CYS A 38 -13.32 -6.20 11.49
CA CYS A 38 -12.76 -7.43 12.06
C CYS A 38 -13.70 -8.23 12.96
N LYS A 39 -14.71 -7.58 13.55
CA LYS A 39 -15.74 -8.25 14.36
C LYS A 39 -16.55 -9.28 13.55
N LEU A 40 -16.59 -9.16 12.22
CA LEU A 40 -17.26 -10.12 11.35
C LEU A 40 -16.52 -11.48 11.30
N TYR A 41 -15.19 -11.47 11.40
CA TYR A 41 -14.37 -12.69 11.32
C TYR A 41 -14.22 -13.41 12.66
N TYR A 42 -14.66 -12.79 13.76
CA TYR A 42 -14.63 -13.39 15.09
C TYR A 42 -16.07 -13.57 15.61
N PRO A 43 -16.70 -14.74 15.40
CA PRO A 43 -18.03 -15.00 15.93
C PRO A 43 -17.95 -15.01 17.46
N THR A 44 -18.57 -14.03 18.12
CA THR A 44 -18.58 -13.91 19.59
C THR A 44 -19.68 -14.77 20.23
N ASP A 45 -20.16 -15.82 19.56
CA ASP A 45 -21.26 -16.64 20.09
C ASP A 45 -20.71 -17.71 21.06
N PRO A 46 -21.02 -17.64 22.36
CA PRO A 46 -20.54 -18.60 23.35
C PRO A 46 -21.14 -20.01 23.19
N LEU A 47 -22.10 -20.20 22.29
CA LEU A 47 -22.73 -21.50 22.02
C LEU A 47 -22.11 -22.25 20.83
N TYR A 48 -21.23 -21.60 20.08
CA TYR A 48 -20.37 -22.21 19.07
C TYR A 48 -18.90 -21.88 19.37
N GLN A 49 -18.24 -22.76 20.15
CA GLN A 49 -16.78 -22.74 20.31
C GLN A 49 -16.11 -23.20 19.01
N LEU A 50 -16.05 -22.31 18.03
CA LEU A 50 -15.03 -22.36 16.99
C LEU A 50 -13.99 -21.33 17.41
N ASP A 51 -13.10 -21.77 18.29
CA ASP A 51 -12.01 -20.96 18.84
C ASP A 51 -10.97 -20.56 17.78
N GLU A 52 -11.21 -20.88 16.50
CA GLU A 52 -10.34 -20.52 15.38
C GLU A 52 -11.15 -19.89 14.23
N PRO A 53 -10.78 -18.68 13.79
CA PRO A 53 -11.37 -18.04 12.62
C PRO A 53 -10.98 -18.79 11.34
N GLU A 54 -11.94 -19.45 10.70
CA GLU A 54 -11.72 -20.09 9.40
C GLU A 54 -11.78 -19.03 8.29
N CYS A 55 -10.61 -18.51 7.91
CA CYS A 55 -10.52 -17.53 6.82
C CYS A 55 -10.68 -18.21 5.46
N PRO A 56 -11.48 -17.64 4.54
CA PRO A 56 -11.59 -18.18 3.19
C PRO A 56 -10.25 -18.06 2.46
N ASN A 57 -9.90 -19.07 1.66
CA ASN A 57 -8.71 -19.06 0.81
C ASN A 57 -8.93 -18.20 -0.46
N VAL A 58 -9.22 -16.91 -0.26
CA VAL A 58 -9.38 -15.91 -1.31
C VAL A 58 -8.20 -14.95 -1.26
N THR A 59 -7.59 -14.70 -2.42
CA THR A 59 -6.46 -13.77 -2.53
C THR A 59 -6.96 -12.36 -2.81
N ALA A 60 -6.91 -11.51 -1.79
CA ALA A 60 -7.29 -10.10 -1.82
C ALA A 60 -6.31 -9.30 -0.93
N TYR A 61 -5.09 -9.08 -1.43
CA TYR A 61 -3.99 -8.59 -0.60
C TYR A 61 -4.30 -7.29 0.15
N VAL A 62 -3.95 -7.26 1.44
CA VAL A 62 -4.08 -6.09 2.32
C VAL A 62 -2.70 -5.64 2.78
N CYS A 63 -2.32 -4.42 2.44
CA CYS A 63 -1.11 -3.78 2.96
C CYS A 63 -1.40 -3.12 4.31
N ALA A 64 -0.72 -3.55 5.36
CA ALA A 64 -0.91 -3.03 6.70
C ALA A 64 0.22 -2.10 7.13
N LEU A 65 -0.06 -1.29 8.16
CA LEU A 65 0.90 -0.33 8.72
C LEU A 65 2.03 -0.99 9.53
N ASP A 66 1.89 -2.28 9.86
CA ASP A 66 2.93 -3.10 10.49
C ASP A 66 4.03 -3.54 9.51
N GLY A 67 3.90 -3.20 8.22
CA GLY A 67 4.85 -3.57 7.17
C GLY A 67 4.60 -4.96 6.58
N HIS A 68 3.55 -5.66 7.00
CA HIS A 68 3.16 -6.96 6.44
C HIS A 68 2.06 -6.81 5.37
N THR A 69 2.09 -7.72 4.41
CA THR A 69 1.01 -7.90 3.43
C THR A 69 0.27 -9.18 3.74
N TYR A 70 -1.02 -9.07 3.99
CA TYR A 70 -1.89 -10.19 4.33
C TYR A 70 -2.61 -10.69 3.08
N GLN A 71 -2.86 -12.00 2.99
CA GLN A 71 -3.52 -12.59 1.83
C GLN A 71 -4.95 -12.05 1.64
N ASN A 72 -5.66 -11.77 2.73
CA ASN A 72 -6.95 -11.09 2.73
C ASN A 72 -7.21 -10.37 4.06
N GLU A 73 -8.32 -9.63 4.11
CA GLU A 73 -8.80 -8.91 5.28
C GLU A 73 -9.07 -9.80 6.50
N CYS A 74 -9.50 -11.04 6.29
CA CYS A 74 -9.68 -12.01 7.38
C CYS A 74 -8.33 -12.32 8.02
N PHE A 75 -7.33 -12.73 7.24
CA PHE A 75 -5.99 -13.03 7.76
C PHE A 75 -5.34 -11.82 8.44
N PHE A 76 -5.58 -10.59 7.95
CA PHE A 76 -5.17 -9.37 8.64
C PHE A 76 -5.84 -9.23 10.01
N CYS A 77 -7.16 -9.40 10.07
CA CYS A 77 -7.91 -9.29 11.32
C CYS A 77 -7.51 -10.36 12.34
N VAL A 78 -7.27 -11.60 11.91
CA VAL A 78 -6.83 -12.69 12.79
C VAL A 78 -5.44 -12.42 13.37
N ALA A 79 -4.52 -11.88 12.58
CA ALA A 79 -3.18 -11.56 13.04
C ALA A 79 -3.10 -10.35 14.00
N ARG A 80 -4.15 -9.50 14.01
CA ARG A 80 -4.19 -8.23 14.75
C ARG A 80 -5.11 -8.28 15.99
N TRP A 81 -5.58 -9.47 16.36
CA TRP A 81 -6.39 -9.71 17.58
C TRP A 81 -5.53 -10.05 18.79
#